data_AF-A0A6N3CM34-F1
#
_entry.id   AF-A0A6N3CM34-F1
#
_cell.length_a   1.000
_cell.length_b   1.000
_cell.length_c   1.000
_cell.angle_alpha   90.00
_cell.angle_beta   90.00
_cell.angle_gamma   90.00
#
_symmetry.space_group_name_H-M   'P 1'
#
loop_
_entity.id
_entity.type
_entity.pdbx_description
1 polymer ?
#
loop_
_entity_poly.entity_id
_entity_poly.type
_entity_poly.pdbx_seq_one_letter_code
_entity_poly.pdbx_strand_id
1 'polypeptide(L)'
;MIRNHYAIYQLKRGAETKHLCFRPYQELKEKKIAVRAENYEQVFHTGILPGDTAETIWRRFLRQPPKIFRGYHSLSTSDVIVINKEGAITSFYVDSKRLVEVPDFIRLNGSSTLISMDTVDYQVEGVKGNWLAIDETKVEGNVFFLMQSEQYGADAAYIVVKDSGELVVRESSGFDDKTLEQIQRYLHPTKQIETITKSEKPQLENWQKAQKNGEYLRSAEITEEQNYNMIDGLMNNKAPKKKKERTSVLKKLREKQAAIAMRSGKQPQEQMMDMERRKQ
;
A
#
# COMPACT_ATOMS: atom_id res chain seq x y z
N MET A 1 -19.07 27.05 -21.05
CA MET A 1 -17.99 27.93 -21.56
C MET A 1 -16.68 27.23 -21.29
N ILE A 2 -15.95 26.86 -22.34
CA ILE A 2 -14.62 26.25 -22.21
C ILE A 2 -13.73 27.28 -21.51
N ARG A 3 -13.21 26.96 -20.32
CA ARG A 3 -12.32 27.85 -19.58
C ARG A 3 -10.88 27.66 -20.08
N ASN A 4 -10.44 28.53 -20.97
CA ASN A 4 -9.05 28.59 -21.42
C ASN A 4 -8.13 28.88 -20.22
N HIS A 5 -7.14 28.04 -20.01
CA HIS A 5 -6.25 28.13 -18.84
C HIS A 5 -4.84 27.63 -19.18
N TYR A 6 -3.87 28.00 -18.36
CA TYR A 6 -2.51 27.51 -18.45
C TYR A 6 -2.00 27.09 -17.08
N ALA A 7 -1.03 26.18 -17.11
CA ALA A 7 -0.35 25.68 -15.93
C ALA A 7 1.17 25.72 -16.14
N ILE A 8 1.90 25.83 -15.04
CA ILE A 8 3.37 25.73 -15.02
C ILE A 8 3.76 24.52 -14.21
N TYR A 9 4.64 23.73 -14.80
CA TYR A 9 5.19 22.52 -14.24
C TYR A 9 6.68 22.71 -13.98
N GLN A 10 7.13 22.36 -12.78
CA GLN A 10 8.54 22.36 -12.41
C GLN A 10 8.97 20.94 -12.03
N LEU A 11 10.24 20.60 -12.24
CA LEU A 11 10.77 19.30 -11.85
C LEU A 11 10.60 19.10 -10.34
N LYS A 12 10.11 17.92 -9.95
CA LYS A 12 10.00 17.52 -8.54
C LYS A 12 11.36 17.65 -7.86
N ARG A 13 11.40 18.02 -6.58
CA ARG A 13 12.65 18.04 -5.81
C ARG A 13 12.98 16.63 -5.32
N GLY A 14 13.72 15.87 -6.13
CA GLY A 14 14.19 14.53 -5.80
C GLY A 14 15.61 14.28 -6.29
N ALA A 15 16.27 13.24 -5.76
CA ALA A 15 17.57 12.82 -6.26
C ALA A 15 17.51 12.41 -7.74
N GLU A 16 16.37 11.84 -8.16
CA GLU A 16 16.14 11.35 -9.51
C GLU A 16 16.07 12.47 -10.57
N THR A 17 15.54 13.64 -10.23
CA THR A 17 15.33 14.75 -11.17
C THR A 17 16.40 15.83 -11.09
N LYS A 18 17.24 15.82 -10.03
CA LYS A 18 18.28 16.83 -9.80
C LYS A 18 19.24 17.01 -10.97
N HIS A 19 19.55 15.94 -11.69
CA HIS A 19 20.44 15.99 -12.85
C HIS A 19 19.80 16.63 -14.10
N LEU A 20 18.47 16.74 -14.12
CA LEU A 20 17.67 17.34 -15.20
C LEU A 20 17.37 18.82 -14.97
N CYS A 21 17.47 19.30 -13.72
CA CYS A 21 17.23 20.70 -13.38
C CYS A 21 18.15 21.65 -14.16
N PHE A 22 17.55 22.71 -14.70
CA PHE A 22 18.23 23.78 -15.46
C PHE A 22 19.00 23.30 -16.69
N ARG A 23 18.66 22.14 -17.24
CA ARG A 23 19.26 21.62 -18.48
C ARG A 23 18.61 22.21 -19.72
N PRO A 24 19.37 22.65 -20.73
CA PRO A 24 18.78 23.08 -22.00
C PRO A 24 18.20 21.87 -22.73
N TYR A 25 17.18 22.09 -23.57
CA TYR A 25 16.48 21.00 -24.26
C TYR A 25 17.41 20.20 -25.18
N GLN A 26 18.40 20.88 -25.77
CA GLN A 26 19.41 20.25 -26.63
C GLN A 26 20.18 19.13 -25.91
N GLU A 27 20.53 19.35 -24.64
CA GLU A 27 21.26 18.35 -23.84
C GLU A 27 20.39 17.11 -23.55
N LEU A 28 19.08 17.32 -23.30
CA LEU A 28 18.13 16.21 -23.12
C LEU A 28 18.01 15.37 -24.39
N LYS A 29 17.98 16.03 -25.55
CA LYS A 29 17.91 15.36 -26.86
C LYS A 29 19.16 14.52 -27.14
N GLU A 30 20.35 15.05 -26.87
CA GLU A 30 21.63 14.33 -27.02
C GLU A 30 21.71 13.11 -26.11
N LYS A 31 21.23 13.23 -24.87
CA LYS A 31 21.16 12.14 -23.90
C LYS A 31 19.97 11.20 -24.10
N LYS A 32 19.11 11.45 -25.09
CA LYS A 32 17.86 10.71 -25.35
C LYS A 32 16.92 10.63 -24.14
N ILE A 33 16.88 11.70 -23.34
CA ILE A 33 16.01 11.82 -22.18
C ILE A 33 14.72 12.51 -22.62
N ALA A 34 13.59 11.83 -22.44
CA ALA A 34 12.27 12.39 -22.72
C ALA A 34 11.80 13.28 -21.56
N VAL A 35 11.17 14.41 -21.87
CA VAL A 35 10.50 15.27 -20.89
C VAL A 35 9.15 14.63 -20.55
N ARG A 36 9.02 14.03 -19.37
CA ARG A 36 7.83 13.29 -18.92
C ARG A 36 7.15 14.00 -17.76
N ALA A 37 5.82 14.19 -17.82
CA ALA A 37 5.07 14.85 -16.75
C ALA A 37 5.22 14.19 -15.36
N GLU A 38 5.48 12.88 -15.30
CA GLU A 38 5.72 12.13 -14.05
C GLU A 38 6.85 12.72 -13.19
N ASN A 39 7.86 13.31 -13.84
CA ASN A 39 9.02 13.93 -13.19
C ASN A 39 8.75 15.36 -12.69
N TYR A 40 7.56 15.89 -13.00
CA TYR A 40 7.18 17.28 -12.77
C TYR A 40 6.03 17.38 -11.77
N GLU A 41 5.88 18.57 -11.21
CA GLU A 41 4.81 18.96 -10.32
C GLU A 41 4.18 20.26 -10.83
N GLN A 42 2.85 20.35 -10.81
CA GLN A 42 2.13 21.56 -11.15
C GLN A 42 2.26 22.58 -10.02
N VAL A 43 3.02 23.66 -10.24
CA VAL A 43 3.26 24.71 -9.24
C VAL A 43 2.35 25.93 -9.40
N PHE A 44 1.70 26.04 -10.56
CA PHE A 44 0.86 27.18 -10.89
C PHE A 44 -0.22 26.81 -11.90
N HIS A 45 -1.40 27.40 -11.75
CA HIS A 45 -2.54 27.22 -12.64
C HIS A 45 -3.43 28.47 -12.60
N THR A 46 -3.81 28.99 -13.76
CA THR A 46 -4.74 30.13 -13.87
C THR A 46 -5.35 30.25 -15.27
N GLY A 47 -6.36 31.11 -15.41
CA GLY A 47 -7.00 31.41 -16.70
C GLY A 47 -6.07 32.12 -17.69
N ILE A 48 -6.31 31.89 -18.98
CA ILE A 48 -5.64 32.58 -20.10
C ILE A 48 -6.39 33.88 -20.41
N LEU A 49 -5.66 34.97 -20.63
CA LEU A 49 -6.24 36.23 -21.10
C LEU A 49 -6.45 36.18 -22.63
N PRO A 50 -7.42 36.92 -23.18
CA PRO A 50 -7.59 37.02 -24.63
C PRO A 50 -6.27 37.46 -25.31
N GLY A 51 -5.78 36.66 -26.26
CA GLY A 51 -4.53 36.92 -26.97
C GLY A 51 -3.25 36.41 -26.30
N ASP A 52 -3.35 35.72 -25.15
CA ASP A 52 -2.18 35.08 -24.55
C ASP A 52 -1.66 33.92 -25.42
N THR A 53 -0.36 33.91 -25.67
CA THR A 53 0.41 32.81 -26.26
C THR A 53 1.41 32.28 -25.23
N ALA A 54 2.07 31.16 -25.54
CA ALA A 54 3.13 30.65 -24.68
C ALA A 54 4.24 31.68 -24.46
N GLU A 55 4.62 32.44 -25.50
CA GLU A 55 5.64 33.49 -25.40
C GLU A 55 5.18 34.67 -24.55
N THR A 56 3.91 35.10 -24.66
CA THR A 56 3.43 36.24 -23.84
C THR A 56 3.39 35.86 -22.36
N ILE A 57 2.96 34.63 -22.06
CA ILE A 57 2.97 34.06 -20.71
C ILE A 57 4.41 34.00 -20.21
N TRP A 58 5.33 33.40 -20.96
CA TRP A 58 6.74 33.31 -20.58
C TRP A 58 7.37 34.69 -20.30
N ARG A 59 7.17 35.67 -21.18
CA ARG A 59 7.65 37.04 -20.98
C ARG A 59 7.03 37.71 -19.76
N ARG A 60 5.75 37.47 -19.47
CA ARG A 60 5.07 38.00 -18.27
C ARG A 60 5.78 37.53 -17.01
N PHE A 61 6.11 36.25 -16.93
CA PHE A 61 6.83 35.65 -15.81
C PHE A 61 8.28 36.16 -15.67
N LEU A 62 8.98 36.37 -16.79
CA LEU A 62 10.32 36.97 -16.76
C LEU A 62 10.31 38.41 -16.23
N ARG A 63 9.27 39.19 -16.55
CA ARG A 63 9.14 40.57 -16.08
C ARG A 63 8.70 40.64 -14.62
N GLN A 64 7.60 39.96 -14.31
CA GLN A 64 7.03 39.95 -12.97
C GLN A 64 6.11 38.73 -12.81
N PRO A 65 6.55 37.67 -12.10
CA PRO A 65 5.68 36.54 -11.81
C PRO A 65 4.51 36.97 -10.91
N PRO A 66 3.33 36.34 -11.04
CA PRO A 66 2.19 36.59 -10.16
C PRO A 66 2.56 36.36 -8.69
N LYS A 67 2.03 37.17 -7.77
CA LYS A 67 2.28 37.00 -6.32
C LYS A 67 1.81 35.65 -5.77
N ILE A 68 0.85 35.03 -6.45
CA ILE A 68 0.30 33.70 -6.12
C ILE A 68 1.16 32.56 -6.67
N PHE A 69 2.23 32.84 -7.42
CA PHE A 69 3.12 31.82 -7.95
C PHE A 69 3.96 31.21 -6.82
N ARG A 70 3.77 29.90 -6.55
CA ARG A 70 4.44 29.15 -5.48
C ARG A 70 5.38 28.07 -6.03
N GLY A 71 6.11 28.39 -7.09
CA GLY A 71 7.17 27.52 -7.61
C GLY A 71 8.38 27.42 -6.67
N TYR A 72 9.18 26.37 -6.85
CA TYR A 72 10.46 26.18 -6.17
C TYR A 72 11.49 27.27 -6.54
N HIS A 73 11.32 27.84 -7.73
CA HIS A 73 12.07 28.98 -8.25
C HIS A 73 11.21 29.72 -9.28
N SER A 74 11.64 30.92 -9.69
CA SER A 74 11.04 31.64 -10.83
C SER A 74 11.07 30.78 -12.09
N LEU A 75 10.10 31.00 -12.98
CA LEU A 75 10.03 30.30 -14.27
C LEU A 75 11.37 30.39 -15.03
N SER A 76 11.99 29.25 -15.30
CA SER A 76 13.36 29.17 -15.82
C SER A 76 13.58 27.93 -16.68
N THR A 77 14.82 27.75 -17.17
CA THR A 77 15.19 26.57 -17.96
C THR A 77 14.83 25.28 -17.21
N SER A 78 14.31 24.30 -17.94
CA SER A 78 13.77 23.02 -17.44
C SER A 78 12.32 22.99 -16.99
N ASP A 79 11.67 24.15 -16.86
CA ASP A 79 10.23 24.22 -16.58
C ASP A 79 9.41 23.96 -17.83
N VAL A 80 8.13 23.62 -17.65
CA VAL A 80 7.18 23.39 -18.76
C VAL A 80 5.93 24.24 -18.57
N ILE A 81 5.54 24.95 -19.62
CA ILE A 81 4.28 25.71 -19.70
C ILE A 81 3.28 24.84 -20.48
N VAL A 82 2.13 24.57 -19.88
CA VAL A 82 1.03 23.83 -20.52
C VAL A 82 -0.12 24.79 -20.74
N ILE A 83 -0.64 24.85 -21.97
CA ILE A 83 -1.76 25.69 -22.36
C ILE A 83 -2.90 24.77 -22.78
N ASN A 84 -4.05 24.95 -22.16
CA ASN A 84 -5.32 24.38 -22.61
C ASN A 84 -6.18 25.51 -23.17
N LYS A 85 -6.35 25.51 -24.48
CA LYS A 85 -7.15 26.49 -25.19
C LYS A 85 -8.11 25.77 -26.11
N GLU A 86 -9.41 26.01 -25.95
CA GLU A 86 -10.46 25.43 -26.80
C GLU A 86 -10.38 23.89 -26.88
N GLY A 87 -9.97 23.22 -25.78
CA GLY A 87 -9.80 21.77 -25.71
C GLY A 87 -8.46 21.24 -26.26
N ALA A 88 -7.69 22.07 -26.97
CA ALA A 88 -6.36 21.71 -27.43
C ALA A 88 -5.31 21.95 -26.33
N ILE A 89 -4.63 20.88 -25.91
CA ILE A 89 -3.52 20.95 -24.96
C ILE A 89 -2.20 21.04 -25.73
N THR A 90 -1.45 22.10 -25.48
CA THR A 90 -0.10 22.32 -26.02
C THR A 90 0.88 22.52 -24.88
N SER A 91 2.10 22.00 -25.03
CA SER A 91 3.11 22.02 -23.97
C SER A 91 4.44 22.55 -24.50
N PHE A 92 5.08 23.41 -23.72
CA PHE A 92 6.28 24.12 -24.10
C PHE A 92 7.34 24.02 -23.01
N TYR A 93 8.45 23.39 -23.33
CA TYR A 93 9.64 23.39 -22.49
C TYR A 93 10.31 24.76 -22.55
N VAL A 94 10.63 25.30 -21.38
CA VAL A 94 11.37 26.55 -21.24
C VAL A 94 12.85 26.23 -21.43
N ASP A 95 13.42 26.68 -22.55
CA ASP A 95 14.85 26.69 -22.78
C ASP A 95 15.41 28.09 -22.45
N SER A 96 16.73 28.20 -22.36
CA SER A 96 17.46 29.43 -22.03
C SER A 96 17.07 30.66 -22.87
N LYS A 97 16.68 30.46 -24.14
CA LYS A 97 16.41 31.54 -25.10
C LYS A 97 15.09 31.40 -25.86
N ARG A 98 14.41 30.27 -25.76
CA ARG A 98 13.19 29.97 -26.53
C ARG A 98 12.30 29.00 -25.80
N LEU A 99 11.05 28.94 -26.24
CA LEU A 99 10.17 27.83 -25.92
C LEU A 99 10.33 26.74 -26.96
N VAL A 100 10.43 25.51 -26.50
CA VAL A 100 10.48 24.33 -27.38
C VAL A 100 9.20 23.55 -27.17
N GLU A 101 8.45 23.33 -28.23
CA GLU A 101 7.24 22.51 -28.15
C GLU A 101 7.61 21.06 -27.79
N VAL A 102 6.94 20.53 -26.78
CA VAL A 102 7.08 19.15 -26.33
C VAL A 102 5.72 18.49 -26.47
N PRO A 103 5.46 17.85 -27.63
CA PRO A 103 4.24 17.07 -27.78
C PRO A 103 4.23 15.95 -26.76
N ASP A 104 3.04 15.51 -26.36
CA ASP A 104 2.83 14.42 -25.41
C ASP A 104 3.38 14.65 -23.98
N PHE A 105 3.72 15.88 -23.58
CA PHE A 105 4.15 16.15 -22.21
C PHE A 105 3.01 15.82 -21.22
N ILE A 106 1.88 16.50 -21.36
CA ILE A 106 0.61 16.05 -20.83
C ILE A 106 0.00 15.17 -21.90
N ARG A 107 0.27 13.87 -21.80
CA ARG A 107 -0.64 12.91 -22.42
C ARG A 107 -1.95 13.06 -21.66
N LEU A 108 -3.07 13.15 -22.36
CA LEU A 108 -4.40 12.80 -21.81
C LEU A 108 -4.46 11.36 -21.24
N ASN A 109 -3.29 10.69 -21.14
CA ASN A 109 -3.03 9.34 -20.67
C ASN A 109 -1.99 9.32 -19.52
N GLY A 110 -1.61 10.44 -18.88
CA GLY A 110 -0.40 10.50 -18.04
C GLY A 110 -0.33 11.37 -16.77
N SER A 111 -1.41 11.98 -16.28
CA SER A 111 -1.50 12.37 -14.86
C SER A 111 -2.55 11.47 -14.20
N SER A 112 -2.50 11.22 -12.91
CA SER A 112 -3.43 10.31 -12.21
C SER A 112 -4.92 10.74 -12.28
N THR A 113 -5.23 11.83 -12.99
CA THR A 113 -6.57 12.30 -13.36
C THR A 113 -6.62 12.61 -14.87
N LEU A 114 -6.91 11.60 -15.69
CA LEU A 114 -7.16 11.65 -17.14
C LEU A 114 -8.48 12.35 -17.50
N ILE A 115 -9.42 12.37 -16.57
CA ILE A 115 -10.77 12.89 -16.79
C ILE A 115 -11.05 14.02 -15.81
N SER A 116 -11.59 15.11 -16.33
CA SER A 116 -12.19 16.22 -15.59
C SER A 116 -13.60 16.51 -16.12
N MET A 117 -14.39 17.33 -15.42
CA MET A 117 -15.75 17.69 -15.86
C MET A 117 -15.80 18.33 -17.26
N ASP A 118 -14.71 18.96 -17.70
CA ASP A 118 -14.62 19.60 -19.03
C ASP A 118 -14.18 18.62 -20.14
N THR A 119 -14.14 17.32 -19.86
CA THR A 119 -13.66 16.29 -20.81
C THR A 119 -14.69 16.03 -21.89
N VAL A 120 -14.35 16.37 -23.13
CA VAL A 120 -15.09 16.08 -24.37
C VAL A 120 -14.24 15.16 -25.26
N ASP A 121 -14.86 14.50 -26.22
CA ASP A 121 -14.19 13.66 -27.22
C ASP A 121 -13.30 12.54 -26.64
N TYR A 122 -13.59 12.07 -25.42
CA TYR A 122 -12.74 11.09 -24.74
C TYR A 122 -13.02 9.67 -25.22
N GLN A 123 -11.96 8.96 -25.60
CA GLN A 123 -12.06 7.57 -26.02
C GLN A 123 -11.71 6.65 -24.85
N VAL A 124 -12.71 5.94 -24.34
CA VAL A 124 -12.54 5.01 -23.21
C VAL A 124 -12.03 3.66 -23.72
N GLU A 125 -11.03 3.10 -23.04
CA GLU A 125 -10.47 1.80 -23.40
C GLU A 125 -11.54 0.69 -23.30
N GLY A 126 -11.74 -0.04 -24.39
CA GLY A 126 -12.73 -1.13 -24.45
C GLY A 126 -14.18 -0.68 -24.64
N VAL A 127 -14.43 0.60 -24.95
CA VAL A 127 -15.74 1.11 -25.36
C VAL A 127 -15.58 1.90 -26.66
N LYS A 128 -16.43 1.61 -27.66
CA LYS A 128 -16.36 2.31 -28.95
C LYS A 128 -17.06 3.67 -28.85
N GLY A 129 -16.51 4.66 -29.54
CA GLY A 129 -17.08 6.01 -29.63
C GLY A 129 -16.39 7.02 -28.72
N ASN A 130 -16.85 8.26 -28.86
CA ASN A 130 -16.39 9.41 -28.09
C ASN A 130 -17.35 9.67 -26.93
N TRP A 131 -16.80 10.05 -25.79
CA TRP A 131 -17.51 10.20 -24.54
C TRP A 131 -17.23 11.56 -23.91
N LEU A 132 -18.27 12.19 -23.39
CA LEU A 132 -18.27 13.47 -22.71
C LEU A 132 -18.55 13.26 -21.22
N ALA A 133 -17.77 13.89 -20.33
CA ALA A 133 -18.08 13.93 -18.91
C ALA A 133 -19.28 14.86 -18.65
N ILE A 134 -20.32 14.32 -18.01
CA ILE A 134 -21.56 15.07 -17.73
C ILE A 134 -21.84 15.25 -16.25
N ASP A 135 -21.23 14.44 -15.38
CA ASP A 135 -21.38 14.52 -13.93
C ASP A 135 -20.15 13.94 -13.22
N GLU A 136 -19.92 14.35 -11.97
CA GLU A 136 -18.83 13.87 -11.12
C GLU A 136 -19.32 13.42 -9.74
N THR A 137 -18.69 12.37 -9.20
CA THR A 137 -18.92 11.95 -7.81
C THR A 137 -17.61 11.62 -7.12
N LYS A 138 -17.59 11.82 -5.79
CA LYS A 138 -16.43 11.53 -4.94
C LYS A 138 -16.78 10.40 -3.99
N VAL A 139 -16.10 9.28 -4.15
CA VAL A 139 -16.30 8.09 -3.32
C VAL A 139 -14.96 7.70 -2.70
N GLU A 140 -14.87 7.73 -1.37
CA GLU A 140 -13.67 7.37 -0.59
C GLU A 140 -12.40 8.13 -1.02
N GLY A 141 -12.55 9.40 -1.41
CA GLY A 141 -11.44 10.25 -1.87
C GLY A 141 -11.03 10.02 -3.32
N ASN A 142 -11.63 9.07 -4.02
CA ASN A 142 -11.48 8.88 -5.47
C ASN A 142 -12.58 9.63 -6.22
N VAL A 143 -12.23 10.24 -7.35
CA VAL A 143 -13.18 10.94 -8.22
C VAL A 143 -13.59 10.02 -9.37
N PHE A 144 -14.89 9.95 -9.64
CA PHE A 144 -15.49 9.20 -10.74
C PHE A 144 -16.34 10.12 -11.58
N PHE A 145 -16.31 9.91 -12.89
CA PHE A 145 -17.03 10.71 -13.87
C PHE A 145 -18.08 9.86 -14.57
N LEU A 146 -19.28 10.41 -14.68
CA LEU A 146 -20.34 9.87 -15.52
C LEU A 146 -20.11 10.39 -16.93
N MET A 147 -19.97 9.46 -17.87
CA MET A 147 -19.72 9.80 -19.26
C MET A 147 -20.94 9.46 -20.12
N GLN A 148 -21.28 10.38 -21.02
CA GLN A 148 -22.31 10.24 -22.03
C GLN A 148 -21.68 10.04 -23.40
N SER A 149 -22.28 9.17 -24.22
CA SER A 149 -21.82 9.00 -25.60
C SER A 149 -22.17 10.24 -26.41
N GLU A 150 -21.20 10.83 -27.10
CA GLU A 150 -21.48 11.98 -27.98
C GLU A 150 -22.25 11.57 -29.24
N GLN A 151 -22.08 10.34 -29.70
CA GLN A 151 -22.73 9.84 -30.92
C GLN A 151 -24.22 9.55 -30.69
N TYR A 152 -24.56 9.01 -29.53
CA TYR A 152 -25.90 8.51 -29.22
C TYR A 152 -26.62 9.33 -28.13
N GLY A 153 -25.93 10.29 -27.50
CA GLY A 153 -26.51 11.22 -26.54
C GLY A 153 -27.24 10.50 -25.39
N ALA A 154 -28.48 10.93 -25.12
CA ALA A 154 -29.34 10.38 -24.08
C ALA A 154 -29.98 9.02 -24.44
N ASP A 155 -29.87 8.59 -25.71
CA ASP A 155 -30.41 7.30 -26.17
C ASP A 155 -29.46 6.13 -25.86
N ALA A 156 -28.23 6.43 -25.43
CA ALA A 156 -27.27 5.45 -24.95
C ALA A 156 -27.15 5.45 -23.43
N ALA A 157 -26.82 4.29 -22.86
CA ALA A 157 -26.49 4.18 -21.45
C ALA A 157 -25.22 4.98 -21.12
N TYR A 158 -25.19 5.53 -19.91
CA TYR A 158 -24.00 6.19 -19.40
C TYR A 158 -22.97 5.15 -18.96
N ILE A 159 -21.71 5.57 -18.93
CA ILE A 159 -20.61 4.79 -18.37
C ILE A 159 -19.99 5.56 -17.21
N VAL A 160 -19.40 4.86 -16.25
CA VAL A 160 -18.64 5.49 -15.18
C VAL A 160 -17.18 5.16 -15.35
N VAL A 161 -16.36 6.21 -15.38
CA VAL A 161 -14.92 6.11 -15.53
C VAL A 161 -14.26 6.78 -14.34
N LYS A 162 -13.21 6.17 -13.80
CA LYS A 162 -12.41 6.78 -12.73
C LYS A 162 -11.64 7.97 -13.27
N ASP A 163 -11.23 8.89 -12.39
CA ASP A 163 -10.33 9.99 -12.75
C ASP A 163 -9.10 9.52 -13.53
N SER A 164 -8.54 8.35 -13.21
CA SER A 164 -7.44 7.71 -13.94
C SER A 164 -7.80 7.15 -15.32
N GLY A 165 -9.02 7.35 -15.83
CA GLY A 165 -9.51 6.88 -17.12
C GLY A 165 -9.85 5.38 -17.18
N GLU A 166 -9.84 4.69 -16.05
CA GLU A 166 -10.25 3.29 -15.97
C GLU A 166 -11.78 3.17 -15.95
N LEU A 167 -12.32 2.30 -16.81
CA LEU A 167 -13.75 2.03 -16.88
C LEU A 167 -14.22 1.19 -15.68
N VAL A 168 -15.13 1.74 -14.89
CA VAL A 168 -15.67 1.11 -13.67
C VAL A 168 -17.04 0.49 -13.93
N VAL A 169 -17.91 1.22 -14.64
CA VAL A 169 -19.28 0.76 -14.97
C VAL A 169 -19.56 0.98 -16.45
N ARG A 170 -20.07 -0.05 -17.13
CA ARG A 170 -20.38 -0.05 -18.58
C ARG A 170 -21.80 0.37 -18.93
N GLU A 171 -22.73 0.24 -18.00
CA GLU A 171 -24.14 0.53 -18.25
C GLU A 171 -24.74 1.07 -16.96
N SER A 172 -24.93 2.39 -16.93
CA SER A 172 -25.57 3.09 -15.83
C SER A 172 -26.63 4.06 -16.35
N SER A 173 -27.67 4.26 -15.54
CA SER A 173 -28.66 5.33 -15.72
C SER A 173 -28.24 6.64 -15.05
N GLY A 174 -27.06 6.67 -14.42
CA GLY A 174 -26.54 7.77 -13.62
C GLY A 174 -25.82 7.27 -12.37
N PHE A 175 -25.62 8.15 -11.38
CA PHE A 175 -25.12 7.80 -10.05
C PHE A 175 -26.22 7.25 -9.13
N ASP A 176 -27.00 6.29 -9.63
CA ASP A 176 -27.99 5.57 -8.84
C ASP A 176 -27.31 4.65 -7.80
N ASP A 177 -28.07 4.21 -6.79
CA ASP A 177 -27.58 3.30 -5.74
C ASP A 177 -26.88 2.05 -6.30
N LYS A 178 -27.38 1.51 -7.42
CA LYS A 178 -26.77 0.37 -8.12
C LYS A 178 -25.37 0.69 -8.67
N THR A 179 -25.21 1.87 -9.25
CA THR A 179 -23.93 2.35 -9.78
C THR A 179 -22.94 2.61 -8.65
N LEU A 180 -23.41 3.22 -7.55
CA LEU A 180 -22.59 3.44 -6.36
C LEU A 180 -22.12 2.12 -5.73
N GLU A 181 -22.98 1.10 -5.66
CA GLU A 181 -22.59 -0.24 -5.21
C GLU A 181 -21.51 -0.86 -6.11
N GLN A 182 -21.59 -0.68 -7.44
CA GLN A 182 -20.58 -1.17 -8.36
C GLN A 182 -19.24 -0.46 -8.17
N ILE A 183 -19.25 0.87 -7.99
CA ILE A 183 -18.06 1.67 -7.67
C ILE A 183 -17.44 1.19 -6.35
N GLN A 184 -18.27 0.95 -5.33
CA GLN A 184 -17.84 0.41 -4.04
C GLN A 184 -17.21 -0.98 -4.16
N ARG A 185 -17.78 -1.88 -4.97
CA ARG A 185 -17.19 -3.20 -5.26
C ARG A 185 -15.87 -3.09 -6.02
N TYR A 186 -15.75 -2.11 -6.90
CA TYR A 186 -14.50 -1.82 -7.62
C TYR A 186 -13.40 -1.31 -6.68
N LEU A 187 -13.74 -0.45 -5.71
CA LEU A 187 -12.80 0.05 -4.69
C LEU A 187 -12.41 -1.03 -3.67
N HIS A 188 -13.35 -1.92 -3.33
CA HIS A 188 -13.14 -3.04 -2.40
C HIS A 188 -13.27 -4.39 -3.11
N PRO A 189 -12.32 -4.78 -3.98
CA PRO A 189 -12.38 -6.04 -4.71
C PRO A 189 -12.34 -7.28 -3.79
N THR A 190 -12.00 -7.11 -2.50
CA THR A 190 -11.92 -8.19 -1.52
C THR A 190 -13.11 -8.20 -0.56
N LYS A 191 -14.21 -8.81 -0.99
CA LYS A 191 -15.17 -9.52 -0.12
C LYS A 191 -15.63 -10.84 -0.76
N GLN A 192 -14.69 -11.62 -1.27
CA GLN A 192 -14.91 -13.03 -1.61
C GLN A 192 -13.81 -13.96 -1.06
N ILE A 193 -13.31 -13.68 0.16
CA ILE A 193 -12.86 -14.71 1.11
C ILE A 193 -13.13 -14.20 2.53
N GLU A 194 -14.39 -13.89 2.87
CA GLU A 194 -14.84 -13.71 4.27
C GLU A 194 -16.37 -13.54 4.33
N THR A 195 -17.11 -14.37 3.59
CA THR A 195 -18.56 -14.56 3.82
C THR A 195 -18.87 -15.96 4.35
N ILE A 196 -17.88 -16.62 4.95
CA ILE A 196 -18.10 -17.70 5.91
C ILE A 196 -17.23 -17.46 7.16
N THR A 197 -17.42 -16.34 7.85
CA THR A 197 -17.40 -16.30 9.33
C THR A 197 -17.90 -14.95 9.82
N LYS A 198 -19.06 -14.99 10.48
CA LYS A 198 -19.49 -14.20 11.64
C LYS A 198 -18.93 -12.77 11.79
N SER A 199 -19.87 -11.82 11.82
CA SER A 199 -19.82 -10.57 12.57
C SER A 199 -18.71 -10.51 13.63
N GLU A 200 -17.73 -9.64 13.40
CA GLU A 200 -16.77 -9.26 14.43
C GLU A 200 -17.54 -8.60 15.57
N LYS A 201 -17.77 -9.36 16.64
CA LYS A 201 -17.96 -8.80 17.96
C LYS A 201 -16.67 -8.03 18.30
N PRO A 202 -16.77 -6.84 18.92
CA PRO A 202 -15.59 -6.11 19.35
C PRO A 202 -14.70 -7.02 20.20
N GLN A 203 -13.38 -6.94 19.99
CA GLN A 203 -12.37 -7.68 20.75
C GLN A 203 -12.43 -7.23 22.22
N LEU A 204 -13.32 -7.84 22.99
CA LEU A 204 -13.46 -7.60 24.42
C LEU A 204 -12.22 -8.17 25.15
N GLU A 205 -11.66 -7.38 26.07
CA GLU A 205 -10.53 -7.77 26.92
C GLU A 205 -10.84 -9.04 27.72
N ASN A 206 -9.82 -9.79 28.14
CA ASN A 206 -10.00 -11.09 28.80
C ASN A 206 -10.94 -11.07 30.02
N TRP A 207 -10.99 -9.95 30.76
CA TRP A 207 -11.89 -9.79 31.91
C TRP A 207 -13.37 -9.62 31.50
N GLN A 208 -13.66 -9.00 30.35
CA GLN A 208 -15.02 -8.86 29.83
C GLN A 208 -15.58 -10.19 29.30
N LYS A 209 -14.71 -11.10 28.84
CA LYS A 209 -15.08 -12.48 28.48
C LYS A 209 -15.48 -13.29 29.71
N ALA A 210 -14.76 -13.13 30.83
CA ALA A 210 -15.05 -13.83 32.08
C ALA A 210 -16.40 -13.43 32.70
N GLN A 211 -16.79 -12.16 32.57
CA GLN A 211 -18.06 -11.66 33.11
C GLN A 211 -19.30 -12.19 32.35
N LYS A 212 -19.17 -12.45 31.04
CA LYS A 212 -20.28 -12.89 30.18
C LYS A 212 -20.53 -14.39 30.21
N ASN A 213 -19.49 -15.20 30.45
CA ASN A 213 -19.58 -16.65 30.42
C ASN A 213 -20.01 -17.28 31.75
N GLY A 214 -20.10 -16.51 32.85
CA GLY A 214 -20.63 -17.00 34.12
C GLY A 214 -19.81 -18.12 34.78
N GLU A 215 -18.58 -18.37 34.33
CA GLU A 215 -17.75 -19.48 34.80
C GLU A 215 -17.06 -19.25 36.15
N TYR A 216 -17.16 -18.05 36.74
CA TYR A 216 -16.49 -17.78 38.02
C TYR A 216 -17.04 -18.65 39.16
N LEU A 217 -18.31 -19.05 39.08
CA LEU A 217 -18.93 -20.00 40.02
C LEU A 217 -18.51 -21.45 39.76
N ARG A 218 -18.16 -21.80 38.51
CA ARG A 218 -17.81 -23.17 38.10
C ARG A 218 -16.38 -23.56 38.52
N SER A 219 -15.49 -22.57 38.59
CA SER A 219 -14.12 -22.74 39.09
C SER A 219 -14.02 -22.96 40.60
N ALA A 220 -15.03 -22.57 41.39
CA ALA A 220 -15.05 -22.87 42.82
C ALA A 220 -15.31 -24.36 43.10
N GLU A 221 -16.16 -25.01 42.29
CA GLU A 221 -16.48 -26.44 42.44
C GLU A 221 -15.38 -27.38 41.90
N ILE A 222 -14.58 -26.94 40.91
CA ILE A 222 -13.55 -27.80 40.29
C ILE A 222 -12.25 -27.89 41.10
N THR A 223 -12.07 -27.02 42.10
CA THR A 223 -10.86 -26.99 42.94
C THR A 223 -10.75 -28.18 43.89
N GLU A 224 -11.80 -29.00 44.05
CA GLU A 224 -11.77 -30.19 44.90
C GLU A 224 -11.40 -31.49 44.17
N GLU A 225 -11.29 -31.50 42.84
CA GLU A 225 -10.94 -32.71 42.09
C GLU A 225 -9.43 -32.83 41.81
N GLN A 226 -8.78 -33.82 42.43
CA GLN A 226 -7.33 -34.03 42.35
C GLN A 226 -6.83 -34.75 41.08
N ASN A 227 -7.57 -34.74 39.96
CA ASN A 227 -7.13 -35.44 38.75
C ASN A 227 -7.22 -34.57 37.49
N TYR A 228 -6.17 -33.79 37.25
CA TYR A 228 -6.06 -32.92 36.07
C TYR A 228 -5.70 -33.65 34.76
N ASN A 229 -5.49 -34.96 34.74
CA ASN A 229 -5.18 -35.71 33.51
C ASN A 229 -6.19 -36.83 33.27
N MET A 230 -7.31 -36.50 32.61
CA MET A 230 -8.28 -37.45 32.05
C MET A 230 -7.67 -38.28 30.90
N ILE A 231 -6.80 -39.25 31.18
CA ILE A 231 -6.15 -40.07 30.12
C ILE A 231 -6.39 -41.57 30.25
N ASP A 232 -7.03 -42.08 31.31
CA ASP A 232 -7.58 -43.43 31.30
C ASP A 232 -8.56 -43.58 32.46
N GLY A 233 -9.76 -44.12 32.25
CA GLY A 233 -10.88 -44.14 33.21
C GLY A 233 -10.71 -45.04 34.44
N LEU A 234 -9.50 -45.14 35.01
CA LEU A 234 -9.16 -45.98 36.15
C LEU A 234 -8.74 -45.13 37.37
N MET A 235 -9.59 -45.12 38.40
CA MET A 235 -9.31 -44.57 39.72
C MET A 235 -8.16 -45.34 40.40
N ASN A 236 -6.99 -44.74 40.53
CA ASN A 236 -5.86 -45.35 41.24
C ASN A 236 -5.56 -44.62 42.56
N ASN A 237 -6.51 -44.72 43.50
CA ASN A 237 -6.30 -44.30 44.89
C ASN A 237 -5.37 -45.30 45.60
N LYS A 238 -4.05 -45.02 45.60
CA LYS A 238 -3.12 -45.60 46.58
C LYS A 238 -2.17 -44.51 47.10
N ALA A 239 -1.98 -44.51 48.42
CA ALA A 239 -1.07 -43.64 49.16
C ALA A 239 0.33 -43.56 48.50
N PRO A 240 1.03 -42.42 48.57
CA PRO A 240 2.28 -42.20 47.85
C PRO A 240 3.30 -43.28 48.23
N LYS A 241 3.75 -44.06 47.24
CA LYS A 241 4.87 -44.98 47.42
C LYS A 241 6.11 -44.14 47.74
N LYS A 242 6.73 -44.41 48.89
CA LYS A 242 7.99 -43.80 49.35
C LYS A 242 8.97 -43.62 48.19
N LYS A 243 9.52 -42.40 48.04
CA LYS A 243 10.61 -42.09 47.09
C LYS A 243 11.68 -43.17 47.22
N LYS A 244 11.87 -43.98 46.18
CA LYS A 244 13.06 -44.85 46.11
C LYS A 244 14.25 -43.92 45.95
N GLU A 245 15.10 -43.87 46.96
CA GLU A 245 16.42 -43.24 46.85
C GLU A 245 17.13 -43.85 45.64
N ARG A 246 17.52 -42.98 44.70
CA ARG A 246 18.37 -43.38 43.58
C ARG A 246 19.70 -43.82 44.18
N THR A 247 20.01 -45.12 44.08
CA THR A 247 21.30 -45.66 44.50
C THR A 247 22.42 -44.93 43.76
N SER A 248 23.34 -44.32 44.50
CA SER A 248 24.51 -43.62 43.96
C SER A 248 25.27 -44.50 42.95
N VAL A 249 25.62 -43.91 41.81
CA VAL A 249 26.40 -44.57 40.74
C VAL A 249 27.71 -45.13 41.29
N LEU A 250 28.32 -44.46 42.27
CA LEU A 250 29.54 -44.89 42.96
C LEU A 250 29.36 -46.21 43.71
N LYS A 251 28.19 -46.45 44.32
CA LYS A 251 27.91 -47.70 45.03
C LYS A 251 27.85 -48.88 44.06
N LYS A 252 27.16 -48.70 42.92
CA LYS A 252 27.11 -49.70 41.84
C LYS A 252 28.48 -49.97 41.22
N LEU A 253 29.33 -48.95 41.11
CA LEU A 253 30.70 -49.09 40.61
C LEU A 253 31.55 -49.98 41.54
N ARG A 254 31.52 -49.72 42.85
CA ARG A 254 32.24 -50.54 43.86
C ARG A 254 31.76 -51.98 43.89
N GLU A 255 30.45 -52.22 43.82
CA GLU A 255 29.88 -53.58 43.75
C GLU A 255 30.36 -54.33 42.51
N LYS A 256 30.42 -53.67 41.34
CA LYS A 256 30.98 -54.29 40.12
C LYS A 256 32.48 -54.54 40.22
N GLN A 257 33.27 -53.62 40.78
CA GLN A 257 34.71 -53.84 40.99
C GLN A 257 34.97 -55.02 41.92
N ALA A 258 34.21 -55.16 43.02
CA ALA A 258 34.30 -56.29 43.93
C ALA A 258 33.90 -57.62 43.26
N ALA A 259 32.84 -57.61 42.45
CA ALA A 259 32.43 -58.81 41.69
C ALA A 259 33.47 -59.23 40.64
N ILE A 260 34.13 -58.27 39.98
CA ILE A 260 35.24 -58.55 39.05
C ILE A 260 36.43 -59.15 39.80
N ALA A 261 36.76 -58.64 41.00
CA ALA A 261 37.85 -59.18 41.81
C ALA A 261 37.59 -60.63 42.28
N MET A 262 36.36 -60.93 42.69
CA MET A 262 35.94 -62.30 43.04
C MET A 262 36.03 -63.25 41.85
N ARG A 263 35.67 -62.79 40.64
CA ARG A 263 35.67 -63.63 39.43
C ARG A 263 37.05 -63.81 38.79
N SER A 264 37.95 -62.85 38.98
CA SER A 264 39.28 -62.83 38.35
C SER A 264 40.42 -63.28 39.28
N GLY A 265 40.12 -63.58 40.55
CA GLY A 265 41.11 -64.02 41.54
C GLY A 265 42.20 -62.98 41.85
N LYS A 266 42.07 -61.74 41.35
CA LYS A 266 42.98 -60.63 41.59
C LYS A 266 42.26 -59.54 42.35
N GLN A 267 42.83 -59.10 43.46
CA GLN A 267 42.31 -57.96 44.22
C GLN A 267 42.34 -56.68 43.37
N PRO A 268 41.35 -55.77 43.51
CA PRO A 268 41.36 -54.49 42.81
C PRO A 268 42.60 -53.68 43.22
N GLN A 269 43.29 -53.07 42.25
CA GLN A 269 44.51 -52.27 42.47
C GLN A 269 44.33 -51.17 43.52
N GLU A 270 43.11 -50.62 43.67
CA GLU A 270 42.77 -49.65 44.71
C GLU A 270 42.87 -50.22 46.14
N GLN A 271 42.55 -51.50 46.37
CA GLN A 271 42.65 -52.12 47.71
C GLN A 271 44.10 -52.45 48.09
N MET A 272 44.95 -52.76 47.11
CA MET A 272 46.38 -52.96 47.34
C MET A 272 47.08 -51.66 47.75
N MET A 273 46.80 -50.56 47.03
CA MET A 273 47.37 -49.24 47.36
C MET A 273 46.89 -48.72 48.73
N ASP A 274 45.66 -49.01 49.14
CA ASP A 274 45.14 -48.58 50.44
C ASP A 274 45.68 -49.41 51.61
N MET A 275 45.99 -50.69 51.40
CA MET A 275 46.73 -51.49 52.38
C MET A 275 48.20 -51.05 52.51
N GLU A 276 48.85 -50.65 51.41
CA GLU A 276 50.22 -50.11 51.46
C GLU A 276 50.28 -48.77 52.18
N ARG A 277 49.29 -47.88 51.99
CA ARG A 277 49.20 -46.62 52.74
C ARG A 277 48.96 -46.79 54.25
N ARG A 278 48.36 -47.90 54.67
CA ARG A 278 48.15 -48.22 56.10
C ARG A 278 49.33 -48.95 56.75
N LYS A 279 50.36 -49.31 55.98
CA LYS A 279 51.58 -49.96 56.45
C LYS A 279 52.79 -49.01 56.58
N GLN A 280 52.60 -47.71 56.30
CA GLN A 280 53.57 -46.66 56.63
C GLN A 280 53.16 -45.92 57.90
#